data_AF-A0A1E1W9E8-F1
#
_entry.id   AF-A0A1E1W9E8-F1
#
_cell.length_a   1.000
_cell.length_b   1.000
_cell.length_c   1.000
_cell.angle_alpha   90.00
_cell.angle_beta   90.00
_cell.angle_gamma   90.00
#
_symmetry.space_group_name_H-M   'P 1'
#
loop_
_entity.id
_entity.type
_entity.pdbx_description
1 polymer ?
#
loop_
_entity_poly.entity_id
_entity_poly.type
_entity_poly.pdbx_seq_one_letter_code
_entity_poly.pdbx_strand_id
1 'polypeptide(L)'
;PDVVWVEGEKQLFRCQLVLDSTVATRDSHLHNLFSQAERLIKANSPSTSPSPPPWNDVLTALKAAHAIKLSSLVAFLPTILNQLFELMTVEKSYSHDMGYQIVKLIVHFVHMIHDYGRKDLLDSYVKYVFNCVEFKLHTVLTAPLHMFVDPSQQDFLLGHKFMQYSGFFFDIITKSMAQYLINTGRIKMSRHERFQLDLLDNIDKLVSTVEPSYILQQPMQTHIFNKNLATFLKSCLSFMDRGFVFRQIRKYLDKFKACDPKALFDFKFTFLQTICSHEHFVPFNLPLQANKIIKETEEDPAKLKLTDEFVMRHFLAGTLLKQVEQSLREAPQKRRTALGVLRALFTKHEHDDRYR
;
A
#
# COMPACT_ATOMS: atom_id res chain seq x y z
N PRO A 1 -17.60 43.81 43.22
CA PRO A 1 -16.28 44.49 43.31
C PRO A 1 -15.94 45.10 41.96
N ASP A 2 -15.88 46.43 41.89
CA ASP A 2 -15.55 47.15 40.66
C ASP A 2 -14.06 47.01 40.35
N VAL A 3 -13.76 46.62 39.12
CA VAL A 3 -12.38 46.48 38.63
C VAL A 3 -11.88 47.87 38.26
N VAL A 4 -10.94 48.41 39.03
CA VAL A 4 -10.35 49.75 38.82
C VAL A 4 -8.90 49.61 38.38
N TRP A 5 -8.50 50.35 37.34
CA TRP A 5 -7.12 50.38 36.84
C TRP A 5 -6.18 51.05 37.84
N VAL A 6 -5.03 50.42 38.11
CA VAL A 6 -4.12 50.84 39.18
C VAL A 6 -3.18 51.99 38.76
N GLU A 7 -2.86 52.14 37.46
CA GLU A 7 -1.92 53.16 36.98
C GLU A 7 -2.38 53.89 35.69
N GLY A 8 -3.47 54.67 35.77
CA GLY A 8 -3.79 55.69 34.75
C GLY A 8 -3.66 55.23 33.28
N GLU A 9 -4.26 54.08 32.96
CA GLU A 9 -4.27 53.45 31.62
C GLU A 9 -2.90 53.00 31.06
N LYS A 10 -1.82 53.05 31.85
CA LYS A 10 -0.51 52.54 31.43
C LYS A 10 -0.47 51.01 31.51
N GLN A 11 0.17 50.40 30.51
CA GLN A 11 0.32 48.95 30.42
C GLN A 11 1.32 48.46 31.49
N LEU A 12 0.81 47.87 32.59
CA LEU A 12 1.62 47.43 33.74
C LEU A 12 2.61 46.31 33.40
N PHE A 13 2.16 45.30 32.65
CA PHE A 13 3.02 44.25 32.11
C PHE A 13 2.37 43.63 30.87
N ARG A 14 3.19 43.06 29.98
CA ARG A 14 2.75 42.25 28.85
C ARG A 14 3.00 40.78 29.18
N CYS A 15 1.94 40.03 29.42
CA CYS A 15 2.01 38.58 29.54
C CYS A 15 1.70 37.94 28.18
N GLN A 16 2.63 37.16 27.63
CA GLN A 16 2.38 36.33 26.45
C GLN A 16 2.30 34.88 26.90
N LEU A 17 1.08 34.35 26.95
CA LEU A 17 0.85 32.93 27.20
C LEU A 17 0.93 32.16 25.89
N VAL A 18 1.82 31.19 25.85
CA VAL A 18 1.98 30.28 24.71
C VAL A 18 1.45 28.92 25.12
N LEU A 19 0.39 28.47 24.45
CA LEU A 19 -0.15 27.13 24.65
C LEU A 19 0.82 26.09 24.11
N ASP A 20 1.41 25.28 24.98
CA ASP A 20 2.12 24.06 24.61
C ASP A 20 1.24 22.87 24.97
N SER A 21 0.66 22.23 23.96
CA SER A 21 -0.33 21.17 24.13
C SER A 21 -0.08 20.05 23.14
N THR A 22 -0.20 18.82 23.62
CA THR A 22 -0.24 17.61 22.79
C THR A 22 -1.63 17.35 22.20
N VAL A 23 -2.62 18.19 22.56
CA VAL A 23 -4.02 18.07 22.13
C VAL A 23 -4.41 19.22 21.20
N ALA A 24 -4.05 20.46 21.57
CA ALA A 24 -4.39 21.64 20.82
C ALA A 24 -3.18 22.16 20.03
N THR A 25 -3.29 22.10 18.69
CA THR A 25 -2.26 22.61 17.80
C THR A 25 -2.26 24.14 17.73
N ARG A 26 -1.06 24.72 17.57
CA ARG A 26 -0.86 26.15 17.26
C ARG A 26 -0.83 26.44 15.75
N ASP A 27 -0.78 25.38 14.94
CA ASP A 27 -0.75 25.48 13.48
C ASP A 27 -2.18 25.69 12.98
N SER A 28 -2.42 26.84 12.34
CA SER A 28 -3.75 27.24 11.88
C SER A 28 -4.32 26.29 10.84
N HIS A 29 -3.47 25.73 9.97
CA HIS A 29 -3.91 24.79 8.93
C HIS A 29 -4.30 23.45 9.56
N LEU A 30 -3.51 22.97 10.53
CA LEU A 30 -3.83 21.75 11.26
C LEU A 30 -5.10 21.90 12.13
N HIS A 31 -5.25 23.06 12.79
CA HIS A 31 -6.44 23.36 13.58
C HIS A 31 -7.71 23.35 12.71
N ASN A 32 -7.65 24.01 11.56
CA ASN A 32 -8.76 24.03 10.62
C ASN A 32 -9.08 22.62 10.09
N LEU A 33 -8.07 21.83 9.74
CA LEU A 33 -8.27 20.44 9.29
C LEU A 33 -9.02 19.61 10.34
N PHE A 34 -8.57 19.65 11.60
CA PHE A 34 -9.23 18.92 12.69
C PHE A 34 -10.66 19.41 12.93
N SER A 35 -10.88 20.72 12.94
CA SER A 35 -12.22 21.29 13.14
C SER A 35 -13.21 20.86 12.03
N GLN A 36 -12.80 20.94 10.76
CA GLN A 36 -13.67 20.51 9.65
C GLN A 36 -13.90 19.01 9.64
N ALA A 37 -12.87 18.22 9.97
CA ALA A 37 -12.99 16.77 10.05
C ALA A 37 -13.98 16.34 11.15
N GLU A 38 -13.87 16.93 12.33
CA GLU A 38 -14.75 16.65 13.47
C GLU A 38 -16.21 17.01 13.16
N ARG A 39 -16.45 18.15 12.50
CA ARG A 39 -17.80 18.55 12.04
C ARG A 39 -18.41 17.50 11.09
N LEU A 40 -17.61 16.98 10.15
CA LEU A 40 -18.04 15.95 9.20
C LEU A 40 -18.39 14.64 9.90
N ILE A 41 -17.54 14.19 10.83
CA ILE A 41 -17.72 12.93 11.55
C ILE A 41 -18.94 13.01 12.47
N LYS A 42 -19.10 14.11 13.20
CA LYS A 42 -20.28 14.35 14.06
C LYS A 42 -21.59 14.39 13.28
N ALA A 43 -21.58 14.94 12.06
CA ALA A 43 -22.77 14.97 11.19
C ALA A 43 -23.24 13.58 10.73
N ASN A 44 -22.40 12.53 10.87
CA ASN A 44 -22.80 11.14 10.57
C ASN A 44 -23.46 10.43 11.74
N SER A 45 -23.46 11.02 12.94
CA SER A 45 -24.23 10.56 14.10
C SER A 45 -25.70 11.02 14.00
N PRO A 46 -26.68 10.30 14.57
CA PRO A 46 -28.09 10.64 14.40
C PRO A 46 -28.47 11.90 15.20
N SER A 47 -28.61 13.08 14.57
CA SER A 47 -29.40 14.20 15.12
C SER A 47 -29.73 15.33 14.13
N THR A 48 -31.05 15.55 13.96
CA THR A 48 -31.85 16.79 14.10
C THR A 48 -31.60 18.11 13.32
N SER A 49 -30.68 18.23 12.37
CA SER A 49 -30.66 19.45 11.51
C SER A 49 -30.37 19.19 10.03
N PRO A 50 -31.18 19.74 9.10
CA PRO A 50 -31.03 19.57 7.65
C PRO A 50 -29.97 20.52 7.06
N SER A 51 -28.81 20.66 7.71
CA SER A 51 -27.71 21.41 7.11
C SER A 51 -27.01 20.50 6.10
N PRO A 52 -26.74 20.98 4.87
CA PRO A 52 -26.01 20.17 3.93
C PRO A 52 -24.64 19.83 4.53
N PRO A 53 -24.24 18.57 4.43
CA PRO A 53 -22.84 18.22 4.32
C PRO A 53 -21.74 19.30 4.09
N PRO A 54 -20.85 19.67 5.05
CA PRO A 54 -19.73 20.63 4.81
C PRO A 54 -18.56 20.06 3.97
N TRP A 55 -18.81 19.44 2.81
CA TRP A 55 -17.77 18.68 2.09
C TRP A 55 -16.74 19.61 1.45
N ASN A 56 -17.21 20.76 0.95
CA ASN A 56 -16.35 21.77 0.34
C ASN A 56 -15.38 22.39 1.37
N ASP A 57 -15.82 22.52 2.63
CA ASP A 57 -14.99 23.03 3.71
C ASP A 57 -13.84 22.05 4.02
N VAL A 58 -14.15 20.74 4.07
CA VAL A 58 -13.14 19.69 4.26
C VAL A 58 -12.15 19.64 3.09
N LEU A 59 -12.61 19.70 1.84
CA LEU A 59 -11.72 19.75 0.67
C LEU A 59 -10.81 20.98 0.69
N THR A 60 -11.34 22.13 1.11
CA THR A 60 -10.57 23.36 1.25
C THR A 60 -9.53 23.23 2.37
N ALA A 61 -9.91 22.61 3.50
CA ALA A 61 -9.00 22.34 4.60
C ALA A 61 -7.88 21.36 4.20
N LEU A 62 -8.17 20.29 3.45
CA LEU A 62 -7.18 19.36 2.93
C LEU A 62 -6.16 20.04 1.99
N LYS A 63 -6.64 20.94 1.13
CA LYS A 63 -5.75 21.74 0.28
C LYS A 63 -4.85 22.65 1.13
N ALA A 64 -5.42 23.36 2.09
CA ALA A 64 -4.67 24.23 3.00
C ALA A 64 -3.68 23.46 3.91
N ALA A 65 -3.97 22.20 4.23
CA ALA A 65 -3.13 21.35 5.08
C ALA A 65 -1.75 21.05 4.49
N HIS A 66 -1.52 21.29 3.18
CA HIS A 66 -0.19 21.22 2.58
C HIS A 66 0.78 22.30 3.12
N ALA A 67 0.26 23.34 3.78
CA ALA A 67 1.07 24.37 4.42
C ALA A 67 1.41 24.07 5.90
N ILE A 68 1.01 22.90 6.42
CA ILE A 68 1.33 22.48 7.80
C ILE A 68 2.84 22.37 7.97
N LYS A 69 3.36 22.97 9.04
CA LYS A 69 4.80 22.96 9.31
C LYS A 69 5.27 21.56 9.70
N LEU A 70 6.49 21.21 9.30
CA LEU A 70 7.11 19.92 9.65
C LEU A 70 7.14 19.67 11.17
N SER A 71 7.41 20.69 11.99
CA SER A 71 7.40 20.57 13.45
C SER A 71 6.02 20.17 13.99
N SER A 72 4.95 20.78 13.47
CA SER A 72 3.57 20.43 13.79
C SER A 72 3.22 19.03 13.29
N LEU A 73 3.63 18.68 12.07
CA LEU A 73 3.41 17.36 11.49
C LEU A 73 4.07 16.26 12.34
N VAL A 74 5.32 16.45 12.75
CA VAL A 74 6.04 15.47 13.59
C VAL A 74 5.40 15.36 14.98
N ALA A 75 5.01 16.49 15.59
CA ALA A 75 4.40 16.50 16.91
C ALA A 75 3.03 15.81 16.94
N PHE A 76 2.22 15.97 15.88
CA PHE A 76 0.85 15.45 15.80
C PHE A 76 0.70 14.29 14.80
N LEU A 77 1.79 13.66 14.37
CA LEU A 77 1.78 12.66 13.29
C LEU A 77 0.71 11.58 13.46
N PRO A 78 0.60 10.91 14.63
CA PRO A 78 -0.38 9.85 14.78
C PRO A 78 -1.81 10.38 14.71
N THR A 79 -2.09 11.54 15.31
CA THR A 79 -3.40 12.18 15.31
C THR A 79 -3.80 12.59 13.90
N ILE A 80 -2.87 13.17 13.14
CA ILE A 80 -3.08 13.56 11.74
C ILE A 80 -3.45 12.34 10.90
N LEU A 81 -2.64 11.27 10.94
CA LEU A 81 -2.86 10.10 10.12
C LEU A 81 -4.15 9.36 10.48
N ASN A 82 -4.43 9.18 11.78
CA ASN A 82 -5.68 8.58 12.23
C ASN A 82 -6.88 9.39 11.73
N GLN A 83 -6.85 10.72 11.86
CA GLN A 83 -7.94 11.58 11.41
C GLN A 83 -8.15 11.50 9.90
N LEU A 84 -7.07 11.48 9.12
CA LEU A 84 -7.15 11.35 7.67
C LEU A 84 -7.72 9.99 7.25
N PHE A 85 -7.38 8.90 7.94
CA PHE A 85 -7.94 7.58 7.65
C PHE A 85 -9.40 7.47 8.08
N GLU A 86 -9.78 8.04 9.22
CA GLU A 86 -11.16 8.11 9.69
C GLU A 86 -12.04 8.92 8.73
N LEU A 87 -11.51 10.01 8.16
CA LEU A 87 -12.22 10.76 7.11
C LEU A 87 -12.55 9.92 5.88
N MET A 88 -11.71 8.93 5.53
CA MET A 88 -11.97 8.04 4.38
C MET A 88 -13.08 7.01 4.65
N THR A 89 -13.35 6.67 5.91
CA THR A 89 -14.31 5.64 6.29
C THR A 89 -15.72 6.18 6.53
N VAL A 90 -15.92 7.49 6.40
CA VAL A 90 -17.22 8.16 6.48
C VAL A 90 -18.10 7.84 5.25
N GLU A 91 -18.91 6.77 5.33
CA GLU A 91 -19.65 6.19 4.18
C GLU A 91 -20.58 7.18 3.44
N LYS A 92 -21.26 8.10 4.14
CA LYS A 92 -22.19 9.06 3.48
C LYS A 92 -21.50 10.20 2.75
N SER A 93 -20.19 10.38 2.96
CA SER A 93 -19.45 11.56 2.52
C SER A 93 -18.25 11.22 1.61
N TYR A 94 -17.89 9.94 1.49
CA TYR A 94 -16.73 9.53 0.71
C TYR A 94 -16.98 9.70 -0.79
N SER A 95 -16.19 10.57 -1.42
CA SER A 95 -16.13 10.75 -2.87
C SER A 95 -14.75 10.34 -3.41
N HIS A 96 -14.68 10.01 -4.69
CA HIS A 96 -13.39 9.72 -5.35
C HIS A 96 -12.40 10.89 -5.26
N ASP A 97 -12.89 12.14 -5.36
CA ASP A 97 -12.04 13.34 -5.19
C ASP A 97 -11.53 13.48 -3.75
N MET A 98 -12.38 13.23 -2.75
CA MET A 98 -11.95 13.24 -1.34
C MET A 98 -10.84 12.21 -1.09
N GLY A 99 -11.02 10.98 -1.57
CA GLY A 99 -10.00 9.95 -1.48
C GLY A 99 -8.69 10.35 -2.15
N TYR A 100 -8.75 10.99 -3.33
CA TYR A 100 -7.57 11.53 -4.01
C TYR A 100 -6.88 12.62 -3.20
N GLN A 101 -7.61 13.62 -2.69
CA GLN A 101 -7.02 14.71 -1.90
C GLN A 101 -6.37 14.21 -0.60
N ILE A 102 -7.01 13.24 0.08
CA ILE A 102 -6.46 12.64 1.31
C ILE A 102 -5.17 11.89 0.99
N VAL A 103 -5.15 11.01 -0.03
CA VAL A 103 -3.92 10.30 -0.41
C VAL A 103 -2.83 11.26 -0.85
N LYS A 104 -3.16 12.30 -1.63
CA LYS A 104 -2.22 13.35 -2.04
C LYS A 104 -1.56 14.03 -0.83
N LEU A 105 -2.35 14.39 0.17
CA LEU A 105 -1.85 14.99 1.41
C LEU A 105 -0.97 14.03 2.21
N ILE A 106 -1.36 12.76 2.31
CA ILE A 106 -0.54 11.73 2.97
C ILE A 106 0.80 11.53 2.24
N VAL A 107 0.81 11.50 0.91
CA VAL A 107 2.06 11.44 0.11
C VAL A 107 2.98 12.62 0.45
N HIS A 108 2.41 13.82 0.56
CA HIS A 108 3.16 15.02 0.94
C HIS A 108 3.76 14.92 2.35
N PHE A 109 2.98 14.49 3.35
CA PHE A 109 3.48 14.34 4.72
C PHE A 109 4.52 13.23 4.88
N VAL A 110 4.29 12.08 4.24
CA VAL A 110 5.27 10.99 4.22
C VAL A 110 6.58 11.46 3.60
N HIS A 111 6.50 12.21 2.49
CA HIS A 111 7.68 12.80 1.86
C HIS A 111 8.41 13.76 2.81
N MET A 112 7.71 14.69 3.48
CA MET A 112 8.33 15.64 4.41
C MET A 112 9.07 14.95 5.55
N ILE A 113 8.47 13.90 6.13
CA ILE A 113 9.08 13.15 7.25
C ILE A 113 10.30 12.35 6.78
N HIS A 114 10.20 11.75 5.60
CA HIS A 114 11.29 10.97 5.02
C HIS A 114 12.46 11.85 4.59
N ASP A 115 12.19 13.04 4.04
CA ASP A 115 13.20 14.04 3.66
C ASP A 115 13.91 14.61 4.90
N TYR A 116 13.18 14.75 6.02
CA TYR A 116 13.75 15.08 7.32
C TYR A 116 14.56 13.94 7.97
N GLY A 117 14.62 12.76 7.34
CA GLY A 117 15.38 11.61 7.84
C GLY A 117 14.72 10.87 9.02
N ARG A 118 13.42 11.09 9.26
CA ARG A 118 12.67 10.46 10.38
C ARG A 118 11.68 9.39 9.92
N LYS A 119 12.11 8.55 8.97
CA LYS A 119 11.32 7.40 8.49
C LYS A 119 10.88 6.47 9.65
N ASP A 120 11.70 6.35 10.68
CA ASP A 120 11.42 5.59 11.90
C ASP A 120 10.07 5.94 12.55
N LEU A 121 9.64 7.20 12.44
CA LEU A 121 8.35 7.65 12.97
C LEU A 121 7.16 7.01 12.21
N LEU A 122 7.28 6.89 10.89
CA LEU A 122 6.26 6.24 10.06
C LEU A 122 6.22 4.73 10.33
N ASP A 123 7.39 4.10 10.40
CA ASP A 123 7.49 2.66 10.71
C ASP A 123 6.93 2.37 12.11
N SER A 124 7.23 3.22 13.09
CA SER A 124 6.69 3.14 14.45
C SER A 124 5.17 3.33 14.49
N TYR A 125 4.65 4.32 13.75
CA TYR A 125 3.21 4.54 13.62
C TYR A 125 2.51 3.30 13.05
N VAL A 126 2.99 2.79 11.92
CA VAL A 126 2.42 1.59 11.27
C VAL A 126 2.48 0.39 12.22
N LYS A 127 3.56 0.20 12.97
CA LYS A 127 3.72 -0.96 13.85
C LYS A 127 2.88 -0.86 15.12
N TYR A 128 2.96 0.26 15.84
CA TYR A 128 2.48 0.36 17.22
C TYR A 128 1.22 1.20 17.39
N VAL A 129 0.97 2.19 16.53
CA VAL A 129 -0.12 3.16 16.76
C VAL A 129 -1.32 2.88 15.86
N PHE A 130 -1.09 2.51 14.59
CA PHE A 130 -2.16 2.27 13.64
C PHE A 130 -3.10 1.15 14.14
N ASN A 131 -4.35 1.53 14.37
CA ASN A 131 -5.43 0.65 14.74
C ASN A 131 -6.71 1.08 14.02
N CYS A 132 -7.11 0.32 13.01
CA CYS A 132 -8.33 0.57 12.26
C CYS A 132 -9.48 -0.20 12.93
N VAL A 133 -10.28 0.52 13.70
CA VAL A 133 -11.48 -0.02 14.37
C VAL A 133 -12.66 -0.09 13.39
N GLU A 134 -12.68 0.80 12.40
CA GLU A 134 -13.77 0.91 11.42
C GLU A 134 -13.63 -0.06 10.24
N PHE A 135 -14.75 -0.65 9.85
CA PHE A 135 -14.80 -1.68 8.82
C PHE A 135 -14.65 -1.05 7.42
N LYS A 136 -13.57 -1.42 6.70
CA LYS A 136 -13.31 -1.19 5.24
C LYS A 136 -12.25 -0.14 4.86
N LEU A 137 -11.42 0.40 5.77
CA LEU A 137 -10.34 1.33 5.37
C LEU A 137 -9.46 0.78 4.23
N HIS A 138 -9.09 -0.51 4.26
CA HIS A 138 -8.35 -1.16 3.17
C HIS A 138 -9.03 -1.00 1.80
N THR A 139 -10.36 -1.04 1.72
CA THR A 139 -11.11 -0.88 0.47
C THR A 139 -11.07 0.57 -0.01
N VAL A 140 -11.44 1.51 0.85
CA VAL A 140 -11.51 2.94 0.51
C VAL A 140 -10.13 3.53 0.24
N LEU A 141 -9.09 3.10 0.96
CA LEU A 141 -7.71 3.54 0.75
C LEU A 141 -7.12 3.00 -0.55
N THR A 142 -7.49 1.78 -0.96
CA THR A 142 -6.99 1.19 -2.22
C THR A 142 -7.62 1.87 -3.44
N ALA A 143 -8.89 2.29 -3.35
CA ALA A 143 -9.64 2.87 -4.46
C ALA A 143 -8.91 4.00 -5.23
N PRO A 144 -8.35 5.04 -4.58
CA PRO A 144 -7.70 6.14 -5.28
C PRO A 144 -6.28 5.83 -5.78
N LEU A 145 -5.63 4.74 -5.33
CA LEU A 145 -4.19 4.52 -5.58
C LEU A 145 -3.84 4.39 -7.07
N HIS A 146 -4.73 3.81 -7.87
CA HIS A 146 -4.51 3.64 -9.31
C HIS A 146 -4.29 4.98 -10.03
N MET A 147 -4.91 6.06 -9.56
CA MET A 147 -4.74 7.40 -10.13
C MET A 147 -3.30 7.93 -9.97
N PHE A 148 -2.55 7.49 -8.95
CA PHE A 148 -1.18 7.98 -8.71
C PHE A 148 -0.13 7.25 -9.54
N VAL A 149 -0.51 6.17 -10.22
CA VAL A 149 0.35 5.38 -11.09
C VAL A 149 -0.09 5.43 -12.55
N ASP A 150 -1.18 6.13 -12.83
CA ASP A 150 -1.76 6.29 -14.16
C ASP A 150 -0.89 7.20 -15.03
N PRO A 151 -0.37 6.68 -16.17
CA PRO A 151 0.42 7.45 -17.12
C PRO A 151 -0.24 8.71 -17.69
N SER A 152 -1.57 8.73 -17.70
CA SER A 152 -2.36 9.81 -18.32
C SER A 152 -2.48 11.06 -17.43
N GLN A 153 -2.07 10.97 -16.17
CA GLN A 153 -2.18 12.09 -15.22
C GLN A 153 -1.14 13.17 -15.49
N GLN A 154 -1.55 14.43 -15.30
CA GLN A 154 -0.68 15.60 -15.54
C GLN A 154 0.35 15.83 -14.42
N ASP A 155 0.06 15.40 -13.18
CA ASP A 155 0.93 15.60 -12.01
C ASP A 155 1.95 14.45 -11.85
N PHE A 156 2.91 14.40 -12.78
CA PHE A 156 3.96 13.37 -12.80
C PHE A 156 4.82 13.36 -11.52
N LEU A 157 5.06 14.54 -10.92
CA LEU A 157 5.88 14.65 -9.71
C LEU A 157 5.20 14.02 -8.50
N LEU A 158 3.89 14.23 -8.35
CA LEU A 158 3.10 13.56 -7.32
C LEU A 158 3.12 12.05 -7.49
N GLY A 159 2.96 11.56 -8.73
CA GLY A 159 3.07 10.13 -9.04
C GLY A 159 4.42 9.55 -8.64
N HIS A 160 5.54 10.24 -8.95
CA HIS A 160 6.87 9.80 -8.54
C HIS A 160 7.05 9.73 -7.02
N LYS A 161 6.55 10.73 -6.28
CA LYS A 161 6.58 10.70 -4.81
C LYS A 161 5.73 9.55 -4.27
N PHE A 162 4.53 9.35 -4.81
CA PHE A 162 3.68 8.22 -4.44
C PHE A 162 4.41 6.88 -4.65
N MET A 163 5.03 6.69 -5.81
CA MET A 163 5.78 5.47 -6.12
C MET A 163 6.92 5.22 -5.12
N GLN A 164 7.71 6.25 -4.81
CA GLN A 164 8.79 6.19 -3.83
C GLN A 164 8.30 5.77 -2.43
N TYR A 165 7.13 6.25 -2.00
CA TYR A 165 6.59 6.04 -0.65
C TYR A 165 5.43 5.04 -0.58
N SER A 166 5.15 4.33 -1.68
CA SER A 166 4.06 3.36 -1.83
C SER A 166 4.03 2.26 -0.76
N GLY A 167 5.20 1.88 -0.23
CA GLY A 167 5.30 0.89 0.85
C GLY A 167 4.47 1.26 2.07
N PHE A 168 4.46 2.54 2.46
CA PHE A 168 3.65 3.02 3.58
C PHE A 168 2.16 2.72 3.38
N PHE A 169 1.63 3.01 2.20
CA PHE A 169 0.22 2.77 1.88
C PHE A 169 -0.10 1.27 1.88
N PHE A 170 0.75 0.45 1.27
CA PHE A 170 0.55 -1.00 1.24
C PHE A 170 0.64 -1.63 2.64
N ASP A 171 1.50 -1.12 3.52
CA ASP A 171 1.60 -1.60 4.90
C ASP A 171 0.34 -1.26 5.69
N ILE A 172 -0.20 -0.05 5.52
CA ILE A 172 -1.49 0.37 6.12
C ILE A 172 -2.65 -0.50 5.60
N ILE A 173 -2.74 -0.71 4.28
CA ILE A 173 -3.79 -1.56 3.68
C ILE A 173 -3.67 -2.99 4.21
N THR A 174 -2.47 -3.56 4.21
CA THR A 174 -2.23 -4.93 4.69
C THR A 174 -2.60 -5.07 6.17
N LYS A 175 -2.21 -4.10 7.01
CA LYS A 175 -2.55 -4.10 8.43
C LYS A 175 -4.06 -3.92 8.66
N SER A 176 -4.71 -3.04 7.89
CA SER A 176 -6.17 -2.88 7.92
C SER A 176 -6.91 -4.16 7.48
N MET A 177 -6.43 -4.85 6.44
CA MET A 177 -6.96 -6.15 6.03
C MET A 177 -6.85 -7.19 7.14
N ALA A 178 -5.68 -7.29 7.79
CA ALA A 178 -5.47 -8.23 8.89
C ALA A 178 -6.37 -7.92 10.10
N GLN A 179 -6.42 -6.65 10.53
CA GLN A 179 -7.28 -6.20 11.63
C GLN A 179 -8.76 -6.45 11.31
N TYR A 180 -9.21 -6.16 10.09
CA TYR A 180 -10.57 -6.45 9.64
C TYR A 180 -10.92 -7.93 9.77
N LEU A 181 -10.06 -8.83 9.29
CA LEU A 181 -10.30 -10.28 9.35
C LEU A 181 -10.34 -10.81 10.78
N ILE A 182 -9.50 -10.28 11.67
CA ILE A 182 -9.45 -10.66 13.07
C ILE A 182 -10.69 -10.14 13.81
N ASN A 183 -10.96 -8.84 13.71
CA ASN A 183 -12.03 -8.16 14.45
C ASN A 183 -13.43 -8.63 14.03
N THR A 184 -13.61 -8.98 12.76
CA THR A 184 -14.90 -9.53 12.25
C THR A 184 -15.01 -11.05 12.35
N GLY A 185 -13.96 -11.75 12.79
CA GLY A 185 -13.90 -13.21 12.80
C GLY A 185 -13.85 -13.88 11.41
N ARG A 186 -13.83 -13.10 10.32
CA ARG A 186 -13.79 -13.59 8.93
C ARG A 186 -12.53 -14.38 8.60
N ILE A 187 -11.47 -14.30 9.41
CA ILE A 187 -10.27 -15.12 9.24
C ILE A 187 -10.58 -16.64 9.21
N LYS A 188 -11.66 -17.06 9.89
CA LYS A 188 -12.14 -18.45 9.92
C LYS A 188 -12.91 -18.87 8.66
N MET A 189 -13.38 -17.91 7.86
CA MET A 189 -14.09 -18.17 6.60
C MET A 189 -13.14 -18.66 5.51
N SER A 190 -13.73 -19.23 4.47
CA SER A 190 -13.02 -19.57 3.24
C SER A 190 -12.37 -18.31 2.63
N ARG A 191 -11.21 -18.47 1.97
CA ARG A 191 -10.43 -17.30 1.51
C ARG A 191 -11.17 -16.40 0.52
N HIS A 192 -12.08 -16.94 -0.27
CA HIS A 192 -12.83 -16.19 -1.28
C HIS A 192 -13.99 -15.37 -0.70
N GLU A 193 -14.44 -15.66 0.53
CA GLU A 193 -15.53 -14.93 1.20
C GLU A 193 -15.02 -13.87 2.19
N ARG A 194 -13.70 -13.80 2.39
CA ARG A 194 -13.07 -12.96 3.40
C ARG A 194 -13.19 -11.45 3.13
N PHE A 195 -13.26 -11.05 1.86
CA PHE A 195 -13.30 -9.65 1.44
C PHE A 195 -14.43 -9.41 0.44
N GLN A 196 -14.88 -8.16 0.37
CA GLN A 196 -15.89 -7.71 -0.61
C GLN A 196 -15.26 -7.50 -1.99
N LEU A 197 -16.09 -7.58 -3.04
CA LEU A 197 -15.65 -7.43 -4.43
C LEU A 197 -14.99 -6.08 -4.72
N ASP A 198 -15.44 -4.99 -4.07
CA ASP A 198 -14.87 -3.66 -4.26
C ASP A 198 -13.34 -3.61 -4.01
N LEU A 199 -12.86 -4.35 -3.00
CA LEU A 199 -11.41 -4.43 -2.74
C LEU A 199 -10.69 -5.14 -3.87
N LEU A 200 -11.26 -6.24 -4.37
CA LEU A 200 -10.69 -7.02 -5.47
C LEU A 200 -10.63 -6.17 -6.74
N ASP A 201 -11.68 -5.43 -7.04
CA ASP A 201 -11.75 -4.53 -8.19
C ASP A 201 -10.76 -3.38 -8.06
N ASN A 202 -10.58 -2.81 -6.86
CA ASN A 202 -9.60 -1.74 -6.64
C ASN A 202 -8.15 -2.24 -6.81
N ILE A 203 -7.83 -3.45 -6.34
CA ILE A 203 -6.52 -4.09 -6.56
C ILE A 203 -6.33 -4.40 -8.06
N ASP A 204 -7.36 -4.93 -8.71
CA ASP A 204 -7.32 -5.24 -10.15
C ASP A 204 -7.07 -3.98 -10.98
N LYS A 205 -7.80 -2.89 -10.70
CA LYS A 205 -7.59 -1.58 -11.33
C LYS A 205 -6.16 -1.08 -11.10
N LEU A 206 -5.68 -1.11 -9.85
CA LEU A 206 -4.30 -0.69 -9.54
C LEU A 206 -3.27 -1.46 -10.35
N VAL A 207 -3.31 -2.79 -10.35
CA VAL A 207 -2.34 -3.63 -11.10
C VAL A 207 -2.48 -3.43 -12.60
N SER A 208 -3.70 -3.23 -13.10
CA SER A 208 -3.97 -2.98 -14.52
C SER A 208 -3.48 -1.62 -14.99
N THR A 209 -3.47 -0.60 -14.14
CA THR A 209 -3.01 0.75 -14.49
C THR A 209 -1.48 0.89 -14.48
N VAL A 210 -0.77 0.12 -13.64
CA VAL A 210 0.70 0.21 -13.55
C VAL A 210 1.36 -0.25 -14.85
N GLU A 211 1.98 0.65 -15.60
CA GLU A 211 2.70 0.32 -16.84
C GLU A 211 4.22 0.40 -16.65
N PRO A 212 4.96 -0.72 -16.50
CA PRO A 212 6.40 -0.69 -16.21
C PRO A 212 7.23 0.18 -17.16
N SER A 213 6.83 0.25 -18.43
CA SER A 213 7.51 1.00 -19.50
C SER A 213 7.39 2.52 -19.34
N TYR A 214 6.23 3.03 -18.91
CA TYR A 214 6.01 4.45 -18.63
C TYR A 214 6.93 4.95 -17.51
N ILE A 215 7.22 4.08 -16.56
CA ILE A 215 7.91 4.43 -15.33
C ILE A 215 9.45 4.39 -15.49
N LEU A 216 10.00 4.09 -16.66
CA LEU A 216 11.45 4.20 -16.90
C LEU A 216 11.98 5.65 -16.89
N GLN A 217 11.09 6.66 -16.89
CA GLN A 217 11.50 8.07 -16.76
C GLN A 217 12.21 8.37 -15.43
N GLN A 218 12.00 7.56 -14.39
CA GLN A 218 12.62 7.68 -13.07
C GLN A 218 12.94 6.30 -12.44
N PRO A 219 14.03 5.63 -12.87
CA PRO A 219 14.24 4.20 -12.60
C PRO A 219 14.32 3.81 -11.11
N MET A 220 14.73 4.73 -10.22
CA MET A 220 14.86 4.44 -8.79
C MET A 220 13.48 4.30 -8.10
N GLN A 221 12.59 5.27 -8.29
CA GLN A 221 11.26 5.29 -7.70
C GLN A 221 10.41 4.11 -8.21
N THR A 222 10.57 3.78 -9.48
CA THR A 222 9.95 2.62 -10.13
C THR A 222 10.37 1.31 -9.52
N HIS A 223 11.67 1.15 -9.29
CA HIS A 223 12.21 -0.05 -8.67
C HIS A 223 11.62 -0.24 -7.27
N ILE A 224 11.53 0.85 -6.50
CA ILE A 224 10.93 0.86 -5.16
C ILE A 224 9.45 0.47 -5.24
N PHE A 225 8.67 1.11 -6.12
CA PHE A 225 7.26 0.79 -6.30
C PHE A 225 7.04 -0.67 -6.72
N ASN A 226 7.79 -1.16 -7.69
CA ASN A 226 7.73 -2.56 -8.14
C ASN A 226 7.98 -3.55 -7.00
N LYS A 227 9.01 -3.30 -6.17
CA LYS A 227 9.30 -4.11 -4.99
C LYS A 227 8.18 -4.02 -3.95
N ASN A 228 7.64 -2.84 -3.71
CA ASN A 228 6.55 -2.61 -2.76
C ASN A 228 5.25 -3.29 -3.22
N LEU A 229 4.91 -3.20 -4.50
CA LEU A 229 3.76 -3.89 -5.11
C LEU A 229 3.92 -5.41 -5.01
N ALA A 230 5.11 -5.93 -5.27
CA ALA A 230 5.40 -7.36 -5.09
C ALA A 230 5.22 -7.79 -3.62
N THR A 231 5.68 -6.96 -2.67
CA THR A 231 5.54 -7.22 -1.23
C THR A 231 4.07 -7.16 -0.78
N PHE A 232 3.29 -6.25 -1.35
CA PHE A 232 1.85 -6.15 -1.13
C PHE A 232 1.12 -7.41 -1.64
N LEU A 233 1.32 -7.79 -2.90
CA LEU A 233 0.71 -8.99 -3.48
C LEU A 233 1.16 -10.28 -2.76
N LYS A 234 2.42 -10.34 -2.31
CA LYS A 234 2.93 -11.40 -1.43
C LYS A 234 2.11 -11.47 -0.14
N SER A 235 1.79 -10.34 0.48
CA SER A 235 0.96 -10.28 1.68
C SER A 235 -0.49 -10.67 1.40
N CYS A 236 -1.04 -10.28 0.24
CA CYS A 236 -2.37 -10.71 -0.20
C CYS A 236 -2.51 -12.23 -0.31
N LEU A 237 -1.45 -12.98 -0.66
CA LEU A 237 -1.48 -14.47 -0.70
C LEU A 237 -1.81 -15.10 0.66
N SER A 238 -1.54 -14.39 1.77
CA SER A 238 -1.85 -14.85 3.12
C SER A 238 -3.34 -14.65 3.46
N PHE A 239 -3.94 -13.56 2.98
CA PHE A 239 -5.28 -13.13 3.39
C PHE A 239 -6.38 -13.46 2.39
N MET A 240 -6.15 -13.29 1.09
CA MET A 240 -7.14 -13.32 0.01
C MET A 240 -7.19 -14.65 -0.74
N ASP A 241 -8.16 -14.81 -1.64
CA ASP A 241 -8.18 -15.93 -2.59
C ASP A 241 -6.88 -15.97 -3.41
N ARG A 242 -6.20 -17.13 -3.37
CA ARG A 242 -4.89 -17.30 -4.03
C ARG A 242 -5.03 -17.27 -5.54
N GLY A 243 -6.13 -17.80 -6.08
CA GLY A 243 -6.40 -17.78 -7.52
C GLY A 243 -6.52 -16.34 -8.04
N PHE A 244 -7.21 -15.46 -7.31
CA PHE A 244 -7.25 -14.04 -7.60
C PHE A 244 -5.86 -13.40 -7.59
N VAL A 245 -5.06 -13.61 -6.55
CA VAL A 245 -3.72 -13.02 -6.45
C VAL A 245 -2.77 -13.54 -7.55
N PHE A 246 -2.86 -14.84 -7.90
CA PHE A 246 -2.11 -15.40 -9.03
C PHE A 246 -2.50 -14.75 -10.37
N ARG A 247 -3.77 -14.44 -10.60
CA ARG A 247 -4.19 -13.67 -11.78
C ARG A 247 -3.58 -12.28 -11.79
N GLN A 248 -3.49 -11.60 -10.65
CA GLN A 248 -2.82 -10.29 -10.57
C GLN A 248 -1.32 -10.37 -10.84
N ILE A 249 -0.64 -11.37 -10.28
CA ILE A 249 0.79 -11.64 -10.55
C ILE A 249 1.01 -11.88 -12.05
N ARG A 250 0.18 -12.72 -12.67
CA ARG A 250 0.26 -12.99 -14.11
C ARG A 250 0.02 -11.71 -14.91
N LYS A 251 -1.05 -10.97 -14.60
CA LYS A 251 -1.40 -9.71 -15.28
C LYS A 251 -0.24 -8.72 -15.25
N TYR A 252 0.45 -8.59 -14.12
CA TYR A 252 1.62 -7.72 -14.00
C TYR A 252 2.81 -8.22 -14.83
N LEU A 253 3.09 -9.54 -14.79
CA LEU A 253 4.20 -10.14 -15.53
C LEU A 253 4.00 -10.07 -17.06
N ASP A 254 2.76 -10.18 -17.54
CA ASP A 254 2.42 -10.10 -18.96
C ASP A 254 2.71 -8.70 -19.57
N LYS A 255 2.97 -7.68 -18.72
CA LYS A 255 3.38 -6.34 -19.17
C LYS A 255 4.85 -6.24 -19.58
N PHE A 256 5.68 -7.20 -19.18
CA PHE A 256 7.10 -7.25 -19.55
C PHE A 256 7.25 -7.99 -20.88
N LYS A 257 8.00 -7.40 -21.81
CA LYS A 257 8.17 -7.93 -23.17
C LYS A 257 9.53 -8.59 -23.35
N ALA A 258 9.61 -9.46 -24.37
CA ALA A 258 10.89 -9.94 -24.86
C ALA A 258 11.72 -8.74 -25.38
N CYS A 259 13.03 -8.75 -25.14
CA CYS A 259 13.94 -7.66 -25.50
C CYS A 259 13.79 -6.35 -24.70
N ASP A 260 13.07 -6.36 -23.57
CA ASP A 260 12.99 -5.22 -22.67
C ASP A 260 14.39 -4.70 -22.24
N PRO A 261 14.55 -3.39 -21.98
CA PRO A 261 15.76 -2.84 -21.40
C PRO A 261 16.16 -3.55 -20.11
N LYS A 262 17.46 -3.56 -19.80
CA LYS A 262 17.99 -4.26 -18.62
C LYS A 262 17.29 -3.85 -17.30
N ALA A 263 16.91 -2.58 -17.16
CA ALA A 263 16.19 -2.09 -16.00
C ALA A 263 14.83 -2.78 -15.81
N LEU A 264 14.00 -2.89 -16.86
CA LEU A 264 12.72 -3.61 -16.79
C LEU A 264 12.92 -5.11 -16.53
N PHE A 265 13.96 -5.69 -17.11
CA PHE A 265 14.34 -7.07 -16.82
C PHE A 265 14.65 -7.25 -15.32
N ASP A 266 15.39 -6.33 -14.71
CA ASP A 266 15.69 -6.38 -13.28
C ASP A 266 14.45 -6.16 -12.42
N PHE A 267 13.51 -5.32 -12.84
CA PHE A 267 12.23 -5.13 -12.16
C PHE A 267 11.41 -6.41 -12.16
N LYS A 268 11.31 -7.08 -13.32
CA LYS A 268 10.63 -8.38 -13.45
C LYS A 268 11.21 -9.42 -12.49
N PHE A 269 12.53 -9.56 -12.44
CA PHE A 269 13.18 -10.55 -11.59
C PHE A 269 13.16 -10.18 -10.10
N THR A 270 13.20 -8.90 -9.76
CA THR A 270 13.00 -8.42 -8.37
C THR A 270 11.57 -8.70 -7.89
N PHE A 271 10.58 -8.50 -8.76
CA PHE A 271 9.18 -8.82 -8.48
C PHE A 271 9.01 -10.33 -8.25
N LEU A 272 9.51 -11.17 -9.17
CA LEU A 272 9.47 -12.63 -9.05
C LEU A 272 10.18 -13.13 -7.79
N GLN A 273 11.38 -12.62 -7.50
CA GLN A 273 12.13 -12.98 -6.29
C GLN A 273 11.31 -12.67 -5.04
N THR A 274 10.69 -11.49 -4.98
CA THR A 274 9.88 -11.07 -3.85
C THR A 274 8.68 -12.00 -3.65
N ILE A 275 7.90 -12.28 -4.71
CA ILE A 275 6.75 -13.19 -4.63
C ILE A 275 7.18 -14.62 -4.27
N CYS A 276 8.24 -15.15 -4.91
CA CYS A 276 8.74 -16.50 -4.64
C CYS A 276 9.36 -16.65 -3.25
N SER A 277 9.77 -15.55 -2.61
CA SER A 277 10.23 -15.56 -1.22
C SER A 277 9.12 -15.78 -0.20
N HIS A 278 7.87 -16.04 -0.61
CA HIS A 278 6.78 -16.37 0.30
C HIS A 278 7.09 -17.59 1.18
N GLU A 279 6.65 -17.54 2.43
CA GLU A 279 6.90 -18.57 3.44
C GLU A 279 6.24 -19.91 3.15
N HIS A 280 5.08 -19.85 2.50
CA HIS A 280 4.34 -21.01 2.00
C HIS A 280 4.60 -21.31 0.52
N PHE A 281 5.79 -20.98 0.00
CA PHE A 281 6.14 -21.21 -1.41
C PHE A 281 5.93 -22.68 -1.81
N VAL A 282 6.44 -23.63 -1.02
CA VAL A 282 6.28 -25.05 -1.32
C VAL A 282 4.79 -25.46 -1.35
N PRO A 283 3.97 -25.19 -0.30
CA PRO A 283 2.53 -25.45 -0.35
C PRO A 283 1.77 -24.82 -1.51
N PHE A 284 2.19 -23.64 -1.99
CA PHE A 284 1.55 -22.98 -3.14
C PHE A 284 1.85 -23.67 -4.48
N ASN A 285 2.92 -24.43 -4.54
CA ASN A 285 3.30 -25.21 -5.71
C ASN A 285 2.93 -26.69 -5.55
N LEU A 286 2.35 -27.12 -4.43
CA LEU A 286 1.84 -28.49 -4.32
C LEU A 286 0.48 -28.56 -5.03
N PRO A 287 0.27 -29.51 -5.95
CA PRO A 287 -1.04 -29.68 -6.55
C PRO A 287 -1.97 -30.22 -5.45
N LEU A 288 -2.85 -29.37 -4.93
CA LEU A 288 -3.72 -29.68 -3.79
C LEU A 288 -4.65 -30.90 -4.03
N GLN A 289 -4.69 -31.47 -5.24
CA GLN A 289 -5.38 -32.72 -5.57
C GLN A 289 -4.68 -33.65 -6.60
N ALA A 290 -3.57 -33.26 -7.26
CA ALA A 290 -2.98 -34.09 -8.33
C ALA A 290 -2.14 -35.29 -7.82
N ASN A 291 -1.77 -35.30 -6.54
CA ASN A 291 -1.04 -36.42 -5.94
C ASN A 291 -1.88 -37.70 -5.78
N LYS A 292 -3.21 -37.66 -6.03
CA LYS A 292 -4.01 -38.89 -6.14
C LYS A 292 -3.88 -39.59 -7.49
N ILE A 293 -3.46 -38.88 -8.55
CA ILE A 293 -3.37 -39.44 -9.91
C ILE A 293 -1.95 -39.99 -10.18
N ILE A 294 -0.93 -39.51 -9.47
CA ILE A 294 0.46 -39.97 -9.65
C ILE A 294 0.76 -41.14 -8.70
N LYS A 295 -0.01 -42.21 -8.82
CA LYS A 295 0.46 -43.55 -8.40
C LYS A 295 0.77 -44.46 -9.59
N GLU A 296 0.56 -43.99 -10.82
CA GLU A 296 0.73 -44.81 -12.02
C GLU A 296 1.35 -44.02 -13.17
N THR A 297 2.58 -43.55 -13.01
CA THR A 297 3.48 -43.38 -14.16
C THR A 297 4.91 -43.20 -13.66
N GLU A 298 5.77 -44.17 -13.94
CA GLU A 298 7.21 -43.97 -13.97
C GLU A 298 7.51 -42.93 -15.06
N GLU A 299 7.45 -41.64 -14.73
CA GLU A 299 7.84 -40.58 -15.65
C GLU A 299 9.38 -40.55 -15.75
N ASP A 300 9.89 -41.04 -16.87
CA ASP A 300 11.28 -40.91 -17.30
C ASP A 300 11.78 -39.47 -17.10
N PRO A 301 12.83 -39.23 -16.28
CA PRO A 301 13.35 -37.89 -16.01
C PRO A 301 13.82 -37.15 -17.27
N ALA A 302 14.09 -37.86 -18.38
CA ALA A 302 14.40 -37.25 -19.68
C ALA A 302 13.18 -36.58 -20.36
N LYS A 303 11.95 -36.83 -19.87
CA LYS A 303 10.70 -36.23 -20.38
C LYS A 303 10.21 -35.03 -19.58
N LEU A 304 10.92 -34.62 -18.53
CA LEU A 304 10.62 -33.43 -17.73
C LEU A 304 10.81 -32.15 -18.57
N LYS A 305 9.77 -31.80 -19.34
CA LYS A 305 9.67 -30.55 -20.08
C LYS A 305 8.86 -29.55 -19.27
N LEU A 306 9.25 -28.28 -19.36
CA LEU A 306 8.46 -27.20 -18.81
C LEU A 306 7.22 -26.98 -19.69
N THR A 307 6.18 -27.79 -19.48
CA THR A 307 4.91 -27.70 -20.20
C THR A 307 4.04 -26.59 -19.61
N ASP A 308 3.11 -26.05 -20.40
CA ASP A 308 2.12 -25.10 -19.87
C ASP A 308 1.24 -25.74 -18.79
N GLU A 309 1.02 -27.05 -18.85
CA GLU A 309 0.34 -27.81 -17.80
C GLU A 309 1.13 -27.80 -16.47
N PHE A 310 2.45 -28.01 -16.52
CA PHE A 310 3.31 -27.88 -15.34
C PHE A 310 3.25 -26.47 -14.77
N VAL A 311 3.28 -25.44 -15.62
CA VAL A 311 3.19 -24.04 -15.19
C VAL A 311 1.84 -23.73 -14.54
N MET A 312 0.74 -24.28 -15.06
CA MET A 312 -0.58 -24.10 -14.44
C MET A 312 -0.70 -24.81 -13.09
N ARG A 313 -0.13 -26.02 -12.97
CA ARG A 313 -0.13 -26.81 -11.72
C ARG A 313 0.77 -26.21 -10.64
N HIS A 314 1.93 -25.69 -11.04
CA HIS A 314 2.95 -25.14 -10.15
C HIS A 314 3.15 -23.65 -10.44
N PHE A 315 2.10 -22.83 -10.28
CA PHE A 315 2.08 -21.45 -10.80
C PHE A 315 3.35 -20.64 -10.50
N LEU A 316 3.79 -20.54 -9.25
CA LEU A 316 4.94 -19.70 -8.89
C LEU A 316 6.27 -20.29 -9.40
N ALA A 317 6.51 -21.59 -9.17
CA ALA A 317 7.72 -22.27 -9.59
C ALA A 317 7.81 -22.36 -11.12
N GLY A 318 6.73 -22.78 -11.76
CA GLY A 318 6.62 -22.87 -13.21
C GLY A 318 6.75 -21.50 -13.89
N THR A 319 6.16 -20.44 -13.34
CA THR A 319 6.33 -19.09 -13.89
C THR A 319 7.78 -18.63 -13.76
N LEU A 320 8.43 -18.84 -12.61
CA LEU A 320 9.84 -18.50 -12.44
C LEU A 320 10.72 -19.28 -13.42
N LEU A 321 10.54 -20.60 -13.53
CA LEU A 321 11.31 -21.45 -14.45
C LEU A 321 11.11 -21.04 -15.92
N LYS A 322 9.87 -20.69 -16.32
CA LYS A 322 9.56 -20.21 -17.67
C LYS A 322 10.31 -18.92 -17.97
N GLN A 323 10.35 -17.99 -17.01
CA GLN A 323 11.06 -16.73 -17.16
C GLN A 323 12.59 -16.93 -17.17
N VAL A 324 13.12 -17.87 -16.38
CA VAL A 324 14.54 -18.24 -16.41
C VAL A 324 14.92 -18.86 -17.75
N GLU A 325 14.14 -19.82 -18.27
CA GLU A 325 14.36 -20.48 -19.56
C GLU A 325 14.39 -19.46 -20.71
N GLN A 326 13.43 -18.54 -20.77
CA GLN A 326 13.43 -17.43 -21.73
C GLN A 326 14.67 -16.56 -21.59
N SER A 327 15.11 -16.30 -20.36
CA SER A 327 16.29 -15.48 -20.08
C SER A 327 17.61 -16.14 -20.49
N LEU A 328 17.66 -17.47 -20.65
CA LEU A 328 18.89 -18.17 -21.09
C LEU A 328 19.33 -17.78 -22.51
N ARG A 329 18.43 -17.22 -23.32
CA ARG A 329 18.70 -16.74 -24.68
C ARG A 329 19.14 -15.27 -24.72
N GLU A 330 19.12 -14.58 -23.58
CA GLU A 330 19.45 -13.16 -23.45
C GLU A 330 20.94 -12.91 -23.16
N ALA A 331 21.34 -11.64 -23.11
CA ALA A 331 22.70 -11.22 -22.81
C ALA A 331 23.23 -11.81 -21.47
N PRO A 332 24.55 -12.05 -21.32
CA PRO A 332 25.15 -12.65 -20.13
C PRO A 332 24.72 -12.03 -18.80
N GLN A 333 24.55 -10.70 -18.75
CA GLN A 333 24.15 -10.01 -17.52
C GLN A 333 22.70 -10.30 -17.13
N LYS A 334 21.78 -10.41 -18.10
CA LYS A 334 20.38 -10.81 -17.86
C LYS A 334 20.31 -12.27 -17.39
N ARG A 335 21.09 -13.15 -18.01
CA ARG A 335 21.23 -14.56 -17.60
C ARG A 335 21.68 -14.70 -16.15
N ARG A 336 22.71 -13.94 -15.73
CA ARG A 336 23.21 -13.94 -14.35
C ARG A 336 22.15 -13.50 -13.35
N THR A 337 21.39 -12.44 -13.63
CA THR A 337 20.27 -12.02 -12.77
C THR A 337 19.24 -13.14 -12.60
N ALA A 338 18.78 -13.74 -13.72
CA ALA A 338 17.76 -14.78 -13.70
C ALA A 338 18.19 -16.03 -12.91
N LEU A 339 19.40 -16.54 -13.21
CA LEU A 339 19.98 -17.68 -12.50
C LEU A 339 20.26 -17.36 -11.03
N GLY A 340 20.64 -16.12 -10.72
CA GLY A 340 20.84 -15.65 -9.36
C GLY A 340 19.57 -15.73 -8.51
N VAL A 341 18.42 -15.33 -9.06
CA VAL A 341 17.12 -15.44 -8.38
C VAL A 341 16.75 -16.91 -8.15
N LEU A 342 16.92 -17.77 -9.14
CA LEU A 342 16.65 -19.21 -9.00
C LEU A 342 17.54 -19.85 -7.94
N ARG A 343 18.85 -19.54 -7.95
CA ARG A 343 19.80 -20.02 -6.94
C ARG A 343 19.43 -19.54 -5.54
N ALA A 344 19.04 -18.28 -5.39
CA ALA A 344 18.62 -17.73 -4.10
C ALA A 344 17.38 -18.46 -3.55
N LEU A 345 16.44 -18.86 -4.42
CA LEU A 345 15.28 -19.66 -4.03
C LEU A 345 15.70 -21.05 -3.52
N PHE A 346 16.58 -21.75 -4.24
CA PHE A 346 17.09 -23.05 -3.79
C PHE A 346 17.86 -22.96 -2.48
N THR A 347 18.74 -21.96 -2.35
CA THR A 347 19.51 -21.72 -1.13
C THR A 347 18.57 -21.48 0.06
N LYS A 348 17.51 -20.68 -0.14
CA LYS A 348 16.49 -20.44 0.88
C LYS A 348 15.84 -21.75 1.31
N HIS A 349 15.44 -22.61 0.39
CA HIS A 349 14.74 -23.87 0.73
C HIS A 349 15.66 -24.87 1.43
N GLU A 350 16.93 -24.95 1.06
CA GLU A 350 17.92 -25.82 1.71
C GLU A 350 18.13 -25.46 3.21
N HIS A 351 17.98 -24.16 3.53
CA HIS A 351 18.16 -23.62 4.87
C HIS A 351 16.84 -23.35 5.62
N ASP A 352 15.68 -23.67 5.03
CA ASP A 352 14.38 -23.49 5.68
C ASP A 352 14.00 -24.79 6.41
N ASP A 353 14.10 -24.78 7.75
CA ASP A 353 13.83 -25.96 8.58
C ASP A 353 12.40 -26.50 8.43
N ARG A 354 11.46 -25.73 7.87
CA ARG A 354 10.09 -26.21 7.60
C ARG A 354 10.02 -27.22 6.44
N TYR A 355 11.07 -27.33 5.63
CA TYR A 355 11.12 -28.19 4.44
C TYR A 355 12.11 -29.36 4.56
N ARG A 356 12.73 -29.52 5.74
CA ARG A 356 13.47 -30.71 6.14
C ARG A 356 12.50 -31.69 6.81
#